data_AF-A0A0F9B2T9-F1
#
_entry.id   AF-A0A0F9B2T9-F1
#
_cell.length_a   1.000
_cell.length_b   1.000
_cell.length_c   1.000
_cell.angle_alpha   90.00
_cell.angle_beta   90.00
_cell.angle_gamma   90.00
#
_symmetry.space_group_name_H-M   'P 1'
#
loop_
_entity.id
_entity.type
_entity.pdbx_description
1 polymer ?
#
loop_
_entity_poly.entity_id
_entity_poly.type
_entity_poly.pdbx_seq_one_letter_code
_entity_poly.pdbx_strand_id
1 'polypeptide(L)'
;MRHPLALGGSYSSQSPNSSYDSTMNWYSESVETGAGKSKLVLYPTPGLSLFVALTGASVRGIFSINNRTFAVAGTGLSEILGNGTSVSRGTVADNGLPVSMAASPTQLLIASGGRAYVLTLATNGTAYVLTLATNVLTTIAAATLTNVSQVAYIDGFFLALNRDTQQFRISTVVDATSWPALQIIQVSVFPDNVGSMIASHRELWLFGITKSVVYYDSGSAQIFDVIPGATFEKGSIATWSPVNLDNTLF
;
A
#
# COMPACT_ATOMS: atom_id res chain seq x y z
N MET A 1 4.43 -39.56 26.79
CA MET A 1 3.97 -40.27 25.57
C MET A 1 3.63 -39.22 24.53
N ARG A 2 4.17 -39.32 23.30
CA ARG A 2 3.73 -38.48 22.18
C ARG A 2 2.28 -38.84 21.87
N HIS A 3 1.35 -38.05 22.37
CA HIS A 3 -0.06 -38.14 22.03
C HIS A 3 -0.19 -37.92 20.51
N PRO A 4 -0.96 -38.74 19.78
CA PRO A 4 -1.29 -38.49 18.39
C PRO A 4 -2.20 -37.25 18.34
N LEU A 5 -1.59 -36.06 18.27
CA LEU A 5 -2.30 -34.79 18.37
C LEU A 5 -3.00 -34.42 17.07
N ALA A 6 -4.25 -33.99 17.25
CA ALA A 6 -4.99 -33.02 16.46
C ALA A 6 -5.38 -33.38 15.02
N LEU A 7 -6.40 -34.23 14.89
CA LEU A 7 -7.39 -34.11 13.81
C LEU A 7 -8.82 -33.85 14.33
N GLY A 8 -8.99 -33.69 15.64
CA GLY A 8 -10.28 -33.61 16.33
C GLY A 8 -10.63 -32.23 16.93
N GLY A 9 -9.83 -31.19 16.68
CA GLY A 9 -10.05 -29.82 17.18
C GLY A 9 -9.01 -29.35 18.21
N SER A 10 -8.87 -28.03 18.34
CA SER A 10 -8.13 -27.38 19.42
C SER A 10 -9.08 -27.03 20.54
N TYR A 11 -8.71 -27.31 21.79
CA TYR A 11 -9.56 -26.97 22.92
C TYR A 11 -8.75 -26.61 24.18
N SER A 12 -9.25 -25.61 24.88
CA SER A 12 -8.74 -25.17 26.18
C SER A 12 -9.75 -25.55 27.28
N SER A 13 -9.42 -26.57 28.07
CA SER A 13 -10.20 -26.89 29.27
C SER A 13 -10.00 -25.82 30.35
N GLN A 14 -11.03 -25.58 31.16
CA GLN A 14 -10.98 -24.68 32.31
C GLN A 14 -9.90 -25.08 33.34
N SER A 15 -9.56 -26.37 33.41
CA SER A 15 -8.42 -26.89 34.17
C SER A 15 -7.37 -27.46 33.21
N PRO A 16 -6.20 -26.79 33.05
CA PRO A 16 -5.13 -27.24 32.15
C PRO A 16 -4.60 -28.64 32.47
N ASN A 17 -4.75 -29.09 33.73
CA ASN A 17 -4.33 -30.41 34.18
C ASN A 17 -5.28 -31.54 33.72
N SER A 18 -6.51 -31.21 33.32
CA SER A 18 -7.50 -32.21 32.86
C SER A 18 -7.20 -32.67 31.44
N SER A 19 -7.01 -31.72 30.53
CA SER A 19 -6.43 -31.89 29.19
C SER A 19 -6.50 -30.53 28.47
N TYR A 20 -5.50 -30.26 27.63
CA TYR A 20 -5.29 -28.96 26.99
C TYR A 20 -4.55 -29.19 25.68
N ASP A 21 -5.20 -28.88 24.55
CA ASP A 21 -4.63 -29.06 23.21
C ASP A 21 -4.73 -27.77 22.40
N SER A 22 -3.59 -27.09 22.21
CA SER A 22 -3.47 -25.87 21.40
C SER A 22 -2.77 -26.17 20.07
N THR A 23 -3.44 -25.93 18.94
CA THR A 23 -2.79 -25.89 17.62
C THR A 23 -2.55 -24.44 17.21
N MET A 24 -1.31 -23.96 17.33
CA MET A 24 -0.90 -22.63 16.88
C MET A 24 0.17 -22.75 15.81
N ASN A 25 0.03 -22.01 14.70
CA ASN A 25 0.97 -22.01 13.58
C ASN A 25 1.12 -23.38 12.89
N TRP A 26 0.00 -24.05 12.61
CA TRP A 26 -0.06 -25.26 11.79
C TRP A 26 -1.10 -25.10 10.68
N TYR A 27 -0.86 -25.69 9.50
CA TYR A 27 -1.84 -25.80 8.42
C TYR A 27 -2.11 -27.27 8.10
N SER A 28 -3.33 -27.57 7.65
CA SER A 28 -3.73 -28.93 7.28
C SER A 28 -3.51 -29.20 5.80
N GLU A 29 -2.96 -30.36 5.47
CA GLU A 29 -2.79 -30.86 4.10
C GLU A 29 -3.43 -32.24 3.96
N SER A 30 -4.13 -32.50 2.85
CA SER A 30 -4.71 -33.80 2.55
C SER A 30 -3.65 -34.79 2.10
N VAL A 31 -3.68 -36.01 2.64
CA VAL A 31 -2.81 -37.09 2.18
C VAL A 31 -3.43 -37.72 0.93
N GLU A 32 -3.03 -37.23 -0.24
CA GLU A 32 -3.67 -37.56 -1.54
C GLU A 32 -3.56 -39.04 -1.94
N THR A 33 -2.56 -39.75 -1.43
CA THR A 33 -2.34 -41.17 -1.75
C THR A 33 -3.35 -42.12 -1.10
N GLY A 34 -4.14 -41.65 -0.11
CA GLY A 34 -5.15 -42.45 0.59
C GLY A 34 -4.59 -43.61 1.45
N ALA A 35 -3.29 -43.89 1.37
CA ALA A 35 -2.59 -44.94 2.13
C ALA A 35 -2.03 -44.43 3.48
N GLY A 36 -2.19 -43.13 3.77
CA GLY A 36 -1.81 -42.54 5.05
C GLY A 36 -2.68 -43.04 6.20
N LYS A 37 -2.11 -43.10 7.41
CA LYS A 37 -2.86 -43.47 8.64
C LYS A 37 -3.98 -42.48 8.97
N SER A 38 -3.95 -41.27 8.41
CA SER A 38 -4.97 -40.24 8.51
C SER A 38 -5.20 -39.58 7.15
N LYS A 39 -6.41 -39.06 6.93
CA LYS A 39 -6.79 -38.34 5.69
C LYS A 39 -6.15 -36.96 5.56
N LEU A 40 -5.75 -36.38 6.69
CA LEU A 40 -5.15 -35.05 6.81
C LEU A 40 -3.89 -35.15 7.68
N VAL A 41 -2.91 -34.30 7.40
CA VAL A 41 -1.71 -34.10 8.19
C VAL A 41 -1.57 -32.62 8.53
N LEU A 42 -1.10 -32.30 9.73
CA LEU A 42 -0.75 -30.93 10.11
C LEU A 42 0.76 -30.72 9.88
N TYR A 43 1.10 -29.66 9.17
CA TYR A 43 2.47 -29.17 9.05
C TYR A 43 2.61 -27.83 9.79
N PRO A 44 3.76 -27.54 10.42
CA PRO A 44 4.00 -26.22 10.96
C PRO A 44 3.96 -25.21 9.82
N THR A 45 3.37 -24.04 10.04
CA THR A 45 3.44 -22.94 9.07
C THR A 45 4.91 -22.65 8.80
N PRO A 46 5.35 -22.59 7.54
CA PRO A 46 6.74 -22.27 7.21
C PRO A 46 7.19 -21.02 7.97
N GLY A 47 8.34 -21.12 8.65
CA GLY A 47 8.91 -19.99 9.36
C GLY A 47 9.29 -18.87 8.39
N LEU A 48 9.21 -17.62 8.86
CA LEU A 48 9.78 -16.49 8.14
C LEU A 48 11.29 -16.45 8.44
N SER A 49 12.12 -16.44 7.40
CA SER A 49 13.53 -16.06 7.54
C SER A 49 13.70 -14.57 7.27
N LEU A 50 14.58 -13.94 8.03
CA LEU A 50 14.94 -12.54 7.77
C LEU A 50 15.61 -12.46 6.40
N PHE A 51 14.98 -11.77 5.44
CA PHE A 51 15.56 -11.56 4.12
C PHE A 51 16.63 -10.46 4.14
N VAL A 52 16.33 -9.31 4.75
CA VAL A 52 17.24 -8.17 4.89
C VAL A 52 16.87 -7.36 6.14
N ALA A 53 17.87 -6.89 6.89
CA ALA A 53 17.67 -5.92 7.96
C ALA A 53 17.83 -4.50 7.40
N LEU A 54 16.80 -3.67 7.54
CA LEU A 54 16.86 -2.25 7.18
C LEU A 54 17.20 -1.41 8.41
N THR A 55 17.92 -0.32 8.21
CA THR A 55 18.25 0.62 9.28
C THR A 55 17.02 1.46 9.63
N GLY A 56 16.51 1.36 10.87
CA GLY A 56 15.37 2.11 11.37
C GLY A 56 14.58 1.34 12.44
N ALA A 57 13.71 2.03 13.19
CA ALA A 57 12.95 1.41 14.29
C ALA A 57 11.83 0.47 13.80
N SER A 58 11.18 0.81 12.69
CA SER A 58 10.11 0.00 12.08
C SER A 58 10.01 0.27 10.57
N VAL A 59 9.63 -0.76 9.81
CA VAL A 59 9.28 -0.62 8.39
C VAL A 59 7.89 0.01 8.31
N ARG A 60 7.80 1.22 7.73
CA ARG A 60 6.58 2.02 7.62
C ARG A 60 5.82 1.79 6.31
N GLY A 61 6.45 1.13 5.34
CA GLY A 61 5.81 0.73 4.09
C GLY A 61 6.81 0.10 3.13
N ILE A 62 6.29 -0.78 2.28
CA ILE A 62 7.03 -1.51 1.25
C ILE A 62 6.26 -1.40 -0.07
N PHE A 63 6.97 -1.21 -1.18
CA PHE A 63 6.38 -1.07 -2.50
C PHE A 63 7.28 -1.70 -3.55
N SER A 64 6.71 -2.49 -4.44
CA SER A 64 7.44 -3.18 -5.51
C SER A 64 6.95 -2.72 -6.87
N ILE A 65 7.89 -2.38 -7.74
CA ILE A 65 7.63 -2.00 -9.14
C ILE A 65 8.83 -2.37 -10.02
N ASN A 66 8.57 -2.82 -11.25
CA ASN A 66 9.61 -3.13 -12.25
C ASN A 66 10.72 -4.04 -11.70
N ASN A 67 10.35 -5.07 -10.92
CA ASN A 67 11.27 -6.00 -10.25
C ASN A 67 12.24 -5.34 -9.24
N ARG A 68 11.90 -4.15 -8.75
CA ARG A 68 12.61 -3.42 -7.70
C ARG A 68 11.67 -3.30 -6.50
N THR A 69 12.22 -3.43 -5.30
CA THR A 69 11.44 -3.30 -4.08
C THR A 69 12.03 -2.19 -3.23
N PHE A 70 11.19 -1.25 -2.81
CA PHE A 70 11.55 -0.11 -1.98
C PHE A 70 10.85 -0.22 -0.65
N ALA A 71 11.56 0.13 0.42
CA ALA A 71 11.02 0.14 1.76
C ALA A 71 11.48 1.39 2.50
N VAL A 72 10.57 1.95 3.30
CA VAL A 72 10.89 3.03 4.25
C VAL A 72 10.96 2.42 5.64
N ALA A 73 12.12 2.53 6.30
CA ALA A 73 12.31 2.14 7.68
C ALA A 73 12.73 3.37 8.51
N GLY A 74 11.91 3.74 9.51
CA GLY A 74 12.04 5.04 10.19
C GLY A 74 12.05 6.21 9.18
N THR A 75 13.19 6.90 9.07
CA THR A 75 13.42 7.97 8.08
C THR A 75 14.11 7.49 6.80
N GLY A 76 14.68 6.27 6.77
CA GLY A 76 15.50 5.80 5.66
C GLY A 76 14.68 5.17 4.53
N LEU A 77 14.79 5.71 3.31
CA LEU A 77 14.31 5.04 2.10
C LEU A 77 15.42 4.15 1.55
N SER A 78 15.16 2.85 1.43
CA SER A 78 16.11 1.88 0.89
C SER A 78 15.49 1.05 -0.22
N GLU A 79 16.30 0.70 -1.21
CA GLU A 79 15.97 -0.34 -2.19
C GLU A 79 16.50 -1.68 -1.69
N ILE A 80 15.64 -2.68 -1.65
CA ILE A 80 15.97 -4.07 -1.31
C ILE A 80 16.35 -4.79 -2.61
N LEU A 81 17.55 -5.35 -2.62
CA LEU A 81 18.09 -6.09 -3.76
C LEU A 81 17.80 -7.59 -3.63
N GLY A 82 17.72 -8.28 -4.77
CA GLY A 82 17.39 -9.72 -4.82
C GLY A 82 18.44 -10.64 -4.17
N ASN A 83 19.61 -10.12 -3.82
CA ASN A 83 20.67 -10.85 -3.10
C ASN A 83 20.58 -10.70 -1.56
N GLY A 84 19.51 -10.10 -1.03
CA GLY A 84 19.33 -9.92 0.42
C GLY A 84 20.10 -8.73 1.00
N THR A 85 20.63 -7.82 0.16
CA THR A 85 21.21 -6.55 0.63
C THR A 85 20.29 -5.37 0.33
N SER A 86 20.61 -4.20 0.89
CA SER A 86 19.86 -2.97 0.62
C SER A 86 20.77 -1.80 0.25
N VAL A 87 20.24 -0.87 -0.53
CA VAL A 87 20.92 0.36 -0.95
C VAL A 87 20.10 1.56 -0.49
N SER A 88 20.71 2.48 0.25
CA SER A 88 20.05 3.72 0.66
C SER A 88 19.75 4.58 -0.58
N ARG A 89 18.51 5.08 -0.65
CA ARG A 89 18.00 5.97 -1.71
C ARG A 89 17.71 7.39 -1.19
N GLY A 90 17.85 7.61 0.11
CA GLY A 90 17.68 8.91 0.73
C GLY A 90 16.93 8.82 2.05
N THR A 91 16.46 9.97 2.52
CA THR A 91 15.65 10.06 3.74
C THR A 91 14.33 10.76 3.47
N VAL A 92 13.30 10.36 4.21
CA VAL A 92 11.97 10.96 4.21
C VAL A 92 11.62 11.41 5.63
N ALA A 93 10.71 12.37 5.74
CA ALA A 93 10.20 12.81 7.04
C ALA A 93 9.47 11.67 7.76
N ASP A 94 9.52 11.66 9.08
CA ASP A 94 8.87 10.64 9.91
C ASP A 94 7.97 11.30 10.94
N ASN A 95 6.72 10.83 11.00
CA ASN A 95 5.71 11.22 11.97
C ASN A 95 5.15 9.99 12.73
N GLY A 96 5.83 8.85 12.67
CA GLY A 96 5.42 7.59 13.28
C GLY A 96 4.27 6.87 12.55
N LEU A 97 3.75 7.43 11.44
CA LEU A 97 2.65 6.84 10.69
C LEU A 97 3.16 6.10 9.43
N PRO A 98 2.39 5.14 8.88
CA PRO A 98 2.75 4.46 7.65
C PRO A 98 3.01 5.43 6.49
N VAL A 99 3.86 5.00 5.55
CA VAL A 99 4.07 5.73 4.29
C VAL A 99 3.10 5.26 3.22
N SER A 100 2.68 6.15 2.35
CA SER A 100 1.92 5.81 1.15
C SER A 100 2.82 5.96 -0.07
N MET A 101 2.77 4.99 -0.98
CA MET A 101 3.60 4.93 -2.17
C MET A 101 2.75 4.61 -3.38
N ALA A 102 3.00 5.32 -4.48
CA ALA A 102 2.37 5.10 -5.77
C ALA A 102 3.42 5.30 -6.85
N ALA A 103 3.31 4.61 -7.97
CA ALA A 103 4.34 4.68 -9.00
C ALA A 103 3.76 4.74 -10.41
N SER A 104 4.42 5.55 -11.24
CA SER A 104 4.33 5.49 -12.69
C SER A 104 5.44 4.58 -13.23
N PRO A 105 5.49 4.32 -14.55
CA PRO A 105 6.56 3.51 -15.13
C PRO A 105 7.98 4.03 -14.86
N THR A 106 8.13 5.33 -14.58
CA THR A 106 9.42 6.01 -14.47
C THR A 106 9.64 6.73 -13.14
N GLN A 107 8.65 6.82 -12.26
CA GLN A 107 8.75 7.54 -11.00
C GLN A 107 8.00 6.84 -9.87
N LEU A 108 8.57 6.89 -8.66
CA LEU A 108 7.92 6.48 -7.42
C LEU A 108 7.63 7.72 -6.56
N LEU A 109 6.36 7.99 -6.33
CA LEU A 109 5.87 9.03 -5.42
C LEU A 109 5.71 8.44 -4.02
N ILE A 110 6.22 9.13 -3.01
CA ILE A 110 6.23 8.71 -1.61
C ILE A 110 5.64 9.84 -0.78
N ALA A 111 4.53 9.58 -0.08
CA ALA A 111 3.99 10.47 0.94
C ALA A 111 4.39 9.98 2.33
N SER A 112 5.06 10.84 3.08
CA SER A 112 5.61 10.53 4.40
C SER A 112 5.74 11.78 5.25
N GLY A 113 5.30 11.72 6.52
CA GLY A 113 5.44 12.86 7.44
C GLY A 113 4.68 14.12 6.98
N GLY A 114 3.60 13.97 6.21
CA GLY A 114 2.87 15.10 5.61
C GLY A 114 3.57 15.77 4.43
N ARG A 115 4.72 15.22 3.98
CA ARG A 115 5.51 15.69 2.83
C ARG A 115 5.46 14.65 1.72
N ALA A 116 5.74 15.09 0.50
CA ALA A 116 5.82 14.22 -0.66
C ALA A 116 7.23 14.24 -1.27
N TYR A 117 7.67 13.10 -1.78
CA TYR A 117 8.98 12.88 -2.37
C TYR A 117 8.85 12.10 -3.67
N VAL A 118 9.68 12.40 -4.66
CA VAL A 118 9.72 11.65 -5.92
C VAL A 118 11.09 11.02 -6.08
N LEU A 119 11.10 9.71 -6.26
CA LEU A 119 12.27 8.97 -6.70
C LEU A 119 12.11 8.67 -8.20
N THR A 120 13.00 9.22 -9.03
CA THR A 120 13.05 8.85 -10.45
C THR A 120 13.61 7.43 -10.58
N LEU A 121 12.86 6.56 -11.23
CA LEU A 121 13.22 5.17 -11.50
C LEU A 121 14.04 5.10 -12.79
N ALA A 122 15.28 4.65 -12.69
CA ALA A 122 16.10 4.37 -13.86
C ALA A 122 15.56 3.19 -14.67
N THR A 123 15.34 3.37 -15.97
CA THR A 123 15.09 2.26 -16.92
C THR A 123 16.43 1.85 -17.54
N ASN A 124 16.92 0.65 -17.24
CA ASN A 124 18.08 0.07 -17.94
C ASN A 124 17.66 -0.46 -19.32
N GLY A 125 17.37 0.44 -20.26
CA GLY A 125 16.95 0.11 -21.63
C GLY A 125 17.82 0.81 -22.67
N THR A 126 18.68 0.05 -23.33
CA THR A 126 19.53 0.51 -24.43
C THR A 126 18.70 0.76 -25.69
N ALA A 127 18.07 1.93 -25.81
CA ALA A 127 17.76 2.60 -27.08
C ALA A 127 17.14 3.99 -26.81
N TYR A 128 17.78 5.00 -27.38
CA TYR A 128 17.40 6.42 -27.46
C TYR A 128 17.83 7.36 -26.31
N VAL A 129 18.40 8.48 -26.76
CA VAL A 129 18.99 9.58 -26.00
C VAL A 129 17.88 10.34 -25.27
N LEU A 130 17.76 10.09 -23.96
CA LEU A 130 17.37 11.11 -22.98
C LEU A 130 18.06 10.79 -21.66
N THR A 131 19.05 11.61 -21.32
CA THR A 131 19.75 11.59 -20.03
C THR A 131 18.77 12.00 -18.93
N LEU A 132 18.52 11.11 -17.96
CA LEU A 132 18.59 11.33 -16.50
C LEU A 132 17.71 10.32 -15.75
N ALA A 133 18.30 9.15 -15.52
CA ALA A 133 17.79 8.08 -14.69
C ALA A 133 18.72 7.96 -13.47
N THR A 134 18.72 8.98 -12.61
CA THR A 134 19.45 8.92 -11.34
C THR A 134 18.45 8.45 -10.28
N ASN A 135 18.83 7.45 -9.48
CA ASN A 135 18.06 7.02 -8.31
C ASN A 135 18.13 8.10 -7.22
N VAL A 136 17.69 9.31 -7.56
CA VAL A 136 17.74 10.52 -6.75
C VAL A 136 16.35 10.76 -6.21
N LEU A 137 16.28 10.75 -4.89
CA LEU A 137 15.11 11.18 -4.15
C LEU A 137 15.08 12.70 -4.11
N THR A 138 14.02 13.30 -4.62
CA THR A 138 13.76 14.74 -4.54
C THR A 138 12.59 15.01 -3.61
N THR A 139 12.68 16.07 -2.81
CA THR A 139 11.56 16.53 -1.98
C THR A 139 10.69 17.45 -2.82
N ILE A 140 9.37 17.21 -2.85
CA ILE A 140 8.42 18.16 -3.46
C ILE A 140 8.24 19.35 -2.51
N ALA A 141 8.26 20.56 -3.05
CA ALA A 141 8.09 21.78 -2.27
C ALA A 141 6.75 21.77 -1.52
N ALA A 142 6.76 22.15 -0.24
CA ALA A 142 5.57 22.13 0.61
C ALA A 142 4.47 23.09 0.11
N ALA A 143 4.82 24.13 -0.64
CA ALA A 143 3.88 25.04 -1.28
C ALA A 143 3.11 24.38 -2.46
N THR A 144 3.66 23.30 -3.03
CA THR A 144 3.04 22.53 -4.11
C THR A 144 2.12 21.44 -3.54
N LEU A 145 2.68 20.60 -2.66
CA LEU A 145 1.95 19.55 -1.95
C LEU A 145 2.09 19.75 -0.45
N THR A 146 0.98 20.06 0.21
CA THR A 146 0.93 20.31 1.66
C THR A 146 0.14 19.22 2.37
N ASN A 147 0.68 18.68 3.46
CA ASN A 147 -0.03 17.76 4.36
C ASN A 147 -0.62 16.53 3.65
N VAL A 148 0.19 15.83 2.86
CA VAL A 148 -0.27 14.65 2.10
C VAL A 148 -0.39 13.41 3.01
N SER A 149 -1.55 12.75 3.01
CA SER A 149 -1.80 11.49 3.76
C SER A 149 -1.58 10.25 2.91
N GLN A 150 -2.11 10.26 1.69
CA GLN A 150 -2.09 9.12 0.77
C GLN A 150 -1.84 9.58 -0.66
N VAL A 151 -1.24 8.67 -1.43
CA VAL A 151 -1.01 8.83 -2.86
C VAL A 151 -1.52 7.61 -3.61
N ALA A 152 -2.01 7.83 -4.82
CA ALA A 152 -2.42 6.78 -5.74
C ALA A 152 -1.93 7.12 -7.15
N TYR A 153 -1.89 6.12 -8.03
CA TYR A 153 -1.62 6.32 -9.45
C TYR A 153 -2.71 5.62 -10.25
N ILE A 154 -3.34 6.35 -11.17
CA ILE A 154 -4.46 5.87 -11.98
C ILE A 154 -4.51 6.70 -13.28
N ASP A 155 -4.79 6.03 -14.40
CA ASP A 155 -4.99 6.66 -15.71
C ASP A 155 -3.89 7.64 -16.16
N GLY A 156 -2.65 7.38 -15.75
CA GLY A 156 -1.50 8.21 -16.13
C GLY A 156 -1.21 9.34 -15.15
N PHE A 157 -2.00 9.52 -14.10
CA PHE A 157 -1.87 10.62 -13.14
C PHE A 157 -1.47 10.11 -11.76
N PHE A 158 -0.64 10.89 -11.07
CA PHE A 158 -0.48 10.76 -9.63
C PHE A 158 -1.55 11.59 -8.93
N LEU A 159 -2.11 11.00 -7.88
CA LEU A 159 -3.09 11.63 -7.02
C LEU A 159 -2.48 11.79 -5.63
N ALA A 160 -2.73 12.93 -5.00
CA ALA A 160 -2.28 13.20 -3.63
C ALA A 160 -3.48 13.67 -2.79
N LEU A 161 -3.84 12.88 -1.78
CA LEU A 161 -4.88 13.21 -0.83
C LEU A 161 -4.32 14.14 0.25
N ASN A 162 -4.96 15.29 0.43
CA ASN A 162 -4.63 16.21 1.51
C ASN A 162 -5.31 15.72 2.80
N ARG A 163 -4.50 15.44 3.83
CA ARG A 163 -4.94 14.97 5.13
C ARG A 163 -5.92 15.97 5.77
N ASP A 164 -6.97 15.43 6.40
CA ASP A 164 -7.99 16.18 7.14
C ASP A 164 -8.72 17.21 6.27
N THR A 165 -8.89 16.91 4.98
CA THR A 165 -9.64 17.74 4.03
C THR A 165 -10.55 16.90 3.13
N GLN A 166 -11.35 17.58 2.31
CA GLN A 166 -12.11 16.99 1.21
C GLN A 166 -11.36 17.06 -0.13
N GLN A 167 -10.07 17.39 -0.12
CA GLN A 167 -9.35 17.74 -1.33
C GLN A 167 -8.31 16.68 -1.69
N PHE A 168 -8.25 16.38 -2.98
CA PHE A 168 -7.11 15.70 -3.56
C PHE A 168 -6.61 16.49 -4.78
N ARG A 169 -5.31 16.39 -5.02
CA ARG A 169 -4.64 17.02 -6.15
C ARG A 169 -4.33 16.00 -7.22
N ILE A 170 -4.16 16.50 -8.44
CA ILE A 170 -3.80 15.69 -9.62
C ILE A 170 -2.51 16.25 -10.20
N SER A 171 -1.56 15.36 -10.50
CA SER A 171 -0.29 15.74 -11.13
C SER A 171 -0.46 15.99 -12.62
N THR A 172 0.60 16.43 -13.29
CA THR A 172 0.69 16.25 -14.74
C THR A 172 0.87 14.77 -15.11
N VAL A 173 0.58 14.41 -16.36
CA VAL A 173 0.66 13.03 -16.87
C VAL A 173 2.06 12.45 -16.64
N VAL A 174 2.14 11.34 -15.90
CA VAL A 174 3.34 10.52 -15.63
C VAL A 174 4.45 11.26 -14.88
N ASP A 175 4.21 12.50 -14.42
CA ASP A 175 5.19 13.33 -13.72
C ASP A 175 4.67 13.83 -12.36
N ALA A 176 5.20 13.25 -11.29
CA ALA A 176 4.93 13.59 -9.90
C ALA A 176 5.67 14.84 -9.41
N THR A 177 6.54 15.46 -10.22
CA THR A 177 7.24 16.70 -9.83
C THR A 177 6.46 17.97 -10.17
N SER A 178 5.45 17.85 -11.05
CA SER A 178 4.65 18.96 -11.53
C SER A 178 3.16 18.77 -11.18
N TRP A 179 2.61 19.76 -10.47
CA TRP A 179 1.22 19.77 -9.99
C TRP A 179 0.57 21.11 -10.34
N PRO A 180 -0.31 21.16 -11.34
CA PRO A 180 -0.93 22.40 -11.74
C PRO A 180 -1.77 23.01 -10.60
N ALA A 181 -1.75 24.34 -10.48
CA ALA A 181 -2.44 25.04 -9.40
C ALA A 181 -3.96 24.84 -9.43
N LEU A 182 -4.53 24.67 -10.62
CA LEU A 182 -5.97 24.48 -10.84
C LEU A 182 -6.42 23.01 -10.77
N GLN A 183 -5.48 22.05 -10.75
CA GLN A 183 -5.79 20.62 -10.73
C GLN A 183 -5.99 20.13 -9.29
N ILE A 184 -7.06 20.64 -8.69
CA ILE A 184 -7.51 20.33 -7.33
C ILE A 184 -8.99 19.97 -7.42
N ILE A 185 -9.34 18.79 -6.89
CA ILE A 185 -10.74 18.38 -6.77
C ILE A 185 -11.14 18.46 -5.31
N GLN A 186 -12.27 19.12 -5.08
CA GLN A 186 -12.96 19.12 -3.79
C GLN A 186 -14.14 18.15 -3.86
N VAL A 187 -14.11 17.13 -3.01
CA VAL A 187 -15.21 16.18 -2.85
C VAL A 187 -16.36 16.88 -2.12
N SER A 188 -17.40 17.24 -2.87
CA SER A 188 -18.56 17.99 -2.36
C SER A 188 -19.83 17.15 -2.21
N VAL A 189 -19.76 15.85 -2.51
CA VAL A 189 -20.90 14.92 -2.46
C VAL A 189 -21.36 14.66 -1.03
N PHE A 190 -20.46 14.83 -0.06
CA PHE A 190 -20.74 14.76 1.37
C PHE A 190 -19.87 15.77 2.14
N PRO A 191 -20.29 16.18 3.35
CA PRO A 191 -19.59 17.22 4.12
C PRO A 191 -18.40 16.70 4.94
N ASP A 192 -18.12 15.40 4.94
CA ASP A 192 -17.03 14.80 5.71
C ASP A 192 -15.67 14.94 5.03
N ASN A 193 -14.60 14.96 5.82
CA ASN A 193 -13.25 14.81 5.29
C ASN A 193 -13.06 13.42 4.67
N VAL A 194 -12.23 13.36 3.63
CA VAL A 194 -11.85 12.10 2.98
C VAL A 194 -10.69 11.48 3.76
N GLY A 195 -10.96 10.32 4.37
CA GLY A 195 -10.03 9.60 5.26
C GLY A 195 -9.12 8.62 4.51
N SER A 196 -9.59 8.04 3.41
CA SER A 196 -8.80 7.10 2.60
C SER A 196 -9.15 7.15 1.11
N MET A 197 -8.16 6.79 0.29
CA MET A 197 -8.25 6.74 -1.16
C MET A 197 -7.59 5.46 -1.68
N ILE A 198 -8.23 4.80 -2.66
CA ILE A 198 -7.65 3.65 -3.36
C ILE A 198 -8.09 3.65 -4.82
N ALA A 199 -7.15 3.36 -5.72
CA ALA A 199 -7.44 3.16 -7.13
C ALA A 199 -7.70 1.67 -7.39
N SER A 200 -8.78 1.36 -8.08
CA SER A 200 -9.16 -0.01 -8.45
C SER A 200 -10.02 0.03 -9.71
N HIS A 201 -9.83 -0.92 -10.63
CA HIS A 201 -10.68 -1.04 -11.83
C HIS A 201 -10.82 0.23 -12.70
N ARG A 202 -9.79 1.07 -12.77
CA ARG A 202 -9.84 2.40 -13.43
C ARG A 202 -10.82 3.39 -12.78
N GLU A 203 -11.15 3.14 -11.52
CA GLU A 203 -11.97 4.00 -10.67
C GLU A 203 -11.19 4.41 -9.42
N LEU A 204 -11.48 5.60 -8.93
CA LEU A 204 -10.92 6.14 -7.71
C LEU A 204 -11.98 6.09 -6.61
N TRP A 205 -11.73 5.25 -5.61
CA TRP A 205 -12.62 5.08 -4.47
C TRP A 205 -12.15 5.98 -3.34
N LEU A 206 -13.03 6.90 -2.92
CA LEU A 206 -12.79 7.86 -1.85
C LEU A 206 -13.72 7.57 -0.69
N PHE A 207 -13.15 7.30 0.48
CA PHE A 207 -13.92 7.03 1.69
C PHE A 207 -13.80 8.23 2.62
N GLY A 208 -14.93 8.88 2.86
CA GLY A 208 -15.11 9.80 3.97
C GLY A 208 -15.32 9.05 5.27
N ILE A 209 -15.52 9.79 6.35
CA ILE A 209 -15.71 9.20 7.69
C ILE A 209 -17.05 8.44 7.76
N THR A 210 -18.13 9.01 7.22
CA THR A 210 -19.46 8.37 7.23
C THR A 210 -19.93 7.87 5.88
N LYS A 211 -19.50 8.51 4.78
CA LYS A 211 -19.92 8.20 3.41
C LYS A 211 -18.73 8.00 2.48
N SER A 212 -18.93 7.28 1.39
CA SER A 212 -17.91 7.06 0.35
C SER A 212 -18.46 7.35 -1.03
N VAL A 213 -17.57 7.62 -1.98
CA VAL A 213 -17.91 7.99 -3.35
C VAL A 213 -16.86 7.46 -4.32
N VAL A 214 -17.28 7.16 -5.55
CA VAL A 214 -16.40 6.71 -6.61
C VAL A 214 -16.28 7.78 -7.70
N TYR A 215 -15.04 8.04 -8.10
CA TYR A 215 -14.69 8.91 -9.20
C TYR A 215 -14.15 8.10 -10.38
N TYR A 216 -14.33 8.60 -11.59
CA TYR A 216 -13.76 8.06 -12.82
C TYR A 216 -13.04 9.15 -13.61
N ASP A 217 -12.09 8.76 -14.47
CA ASP A 217 -11.54 9.69 -15.45
C ASP A 217 -12.59 9.98 -16.53
N SER A 218 -13.12 11.19 -16.47
CA SER A 218 -14.15 11.71 -17.38
C SER A 218 -13.60 12.19 -18.72
N GLY A 219 -12.28 12.35 -18.85
CA GLY A 219 -11.65 13.01 -19.99
C GLY A 219 -11.99 14.51 -20.13
N SER A 220 -12.66 15.09 -19.14
CA SER A 220 -12.97 16.52 -19.09
C SER A 220 -11.77 17.36 -18.61
N ALA A 221 -11.89 18.68 -18.64
CA ALA A 221 -10.85 19.57 -18.12
C ALA A 221 -10.58 19.38 -16.60
N GLN A 222 -11.56 18.86 -15.86
CA GLN A 222 -11.44 18.52 -14.44
C GLN A 222 -10.81 17.13 -14.21
N ILE A 223 -10.60 16.36 -15.30
CA ILE A 223 -10.05 15.01 -15.33
C ILE A 223 -10.96 14.00 -14.62
N PHE A 224 -11.07 14.06 -13.29
CA PHE A 224 -11.95 13.16 -12.53
C PHE A 224 -13.30 13.78 -12.21
N ASP A 225 -14.36 12.99 -12.36
CA ASP A 225 -15.72 13.33 -11.95
C ASP A 225 -16.37 12.15 -11.22
N VAL A 226 -17.44 12.42 -10.49
CA VAL A 226 -18.20 11.44 -9.72
C VAL A 226 -18.95 10.53 -10.68
N ILE A 227 -18.85 9.21 -10.47
CA ILE A 227 -19.71 8.26 -11.18
C ILE A 227 -21.16 8.46 -10.68
N PRO A 228 -22.13 8.79 -11.55
CA PRO A 228 -23.50 9.03 -11.11
C PRO A 228 -24.09 7.82 -10.38
N GLY A 229 -24.57 8.05 -9.15
CA GLY A 229 -25.15 7.00 -8.30
C GLY A 229 -24.14 6.14 -7.53
N ALA A 230 -22.83 6.34 -7.71
CA ALA A 230 -21.79 5.59 -7.00
C ALA A 230 -21.42 6.24 -5.65
N THR A 231 -22.42 6.40 -4.80
CA THR A 231 -22.27 6.90 -3.42
C THR A 231 -22.70 5.83 -2.43
N PHE A 232 -21.94 5.67 -1.35
CA PHE A 232 -22.20 4.68 -0.33
C PHE A 232 -22.41 5.35 1.04
N GLU A 233 -23.40 4.87 1.78
CA GLU A 233 -23.70 5.29 3.16
C GLU A 233 -22.80 4.60 4.20
N LYS A 234 -21.55 4.30 3.80
CA LYS A 234 -20.51 3.76 4.66
C LYS A 234 -19.21 4.48 4.38
N GLY A 235 -18.47 4.79 5.44
CA GLY A 235 -17.15 5.41 5.37
C GLY A 235 -16.05 4.53 5.95
N SER A 236 -14.84 5.09 6.02
CA SER A 236 -13.71 4.51 6.73
C SER A 236 -13.01 5.58 7.57
N ILE A 237 -12.76 5.24 8.84
CA ILE A 237 -11.93 6.05 9.74
C ILE A 237 -10.43 5.68 9.64
N ALA A 238 -10.13 4.49 9.13
CA ALA A 238 -8.77 3.98 9.06
C ALA A 238 -8.21 4.21 7.65
N THR A 239 -7.29 5.17 7.53
CA THR A 239 -6.73 5.59 6.23
C THR A 239 -6.20 4.42 5.38
N TRP A 240 -5.59 3.40 6.00
CA TRP A 240 -4.99 2.26 5.30
C TRP A 240 -5.83 0.98 5.35
N SER A 241 -7.09 1.03 5.78
CA SER A 241 -7.92 -0.17 5.81
C SER A 241 -8.39 -0.65 4.44
N PRO A 242 -8.76 0.21 3.47
CA PRO A 242 -9.24 -0.27 2.18
C PRO A 242 -8.10 -0.96 1.45
N VAL A 243 -8.33 -2.20 1.02
CA VAL A 243 -7.32 -3.01 0.33
C VAL A 243 -7.95 -3.76 -0.84
N ASN A 244 -7.21 -3.81 -1.95
CA ASN A 244 -7.56 -4.67 -3.07
C ASN A 244 -7.01 -6.08 -2.81
N LEU A 245 -7.90 -7.07 -2.88
CA LEU A 245 -7.58 -8.48 -2.73
C LEU A 245 -8.45 -9.26 -3.71
N ASP A 246 -7.84 -10.14 -4.51
CA ASP A 246 -8.55 -11.00 -5.45
C ASP A 246 -9.61 -10.26 -6.31
N ASN A 247 -9.16 -9.19 -6.99
CA ASN A 247 -10.01 -8.33 -7.83
C ASN A 247 -11.24 -7.72 -7.11
N THR A 248 -11.21 -7.65 -5.78
CA THR A 248 -12.29 -7.13 -4.94
C THR A 248 -11.72 -6.14 -3.94
N LEU A 249 -12.51 -5.13 -3.59
CA LEU A 249 -12.16 -4.14 -2.56
C LEU A 249 -12.77 -4.56 -1.22
N PHE A 250 -11.94 -4.63 -0.18
CA PHE A 250 -12.30 -4.98 1.20
C PHE A 250 -12.25 -3.78 2.14
#